data_AF-A0A941ADR1-F1
#
_entry.id   AF-A0A941ADR1-F1
#
_cell.length_a   1.000
_cell.length_b   1.000
_cell.length_c   1.000
_cell.angle_alpha   90.00
_cell.angle_beta   90.00
_cell.angle_gamma   90.00
#
_symmetry.space_group_name_H-M   'P 1'
#
loop_
_entity.id
_entity.type
_entity.pdbx_description
1 polymer ?
#
loop_
_entity_poly.entity_id
_entity_poly.type
_entity_poly.pdbx_seq_one_letter_code
_entity_poly.pdbx_strand_id
1 'polypeptide(L)' 'MLKEFKEFAMRGNVVDMAVGIIIGAAFGTIIAALVSEVLMPPIGLLLGNVDFSNLFIVLKEGKTIGPYATVA' A
#
# COMPACT_ATOMS: atom_id res chain seq x y z
N MET A 1 6.09 -28.44 -27.85
CA MET A 1 6.18 -27.37 -26.82
C MET A 1 4.90 -27.22 -25.99
N LEU A 2 3.74 -26.95 -26.59
CA LEU A 2 2.47 -26.75 -25.85
C LEU A 2 1.98 -28.01 -25.11
N LYS A 3 2.21 -29.20 -25.68
CA LYS A 3 1.89 -30.48 -25.03
C LYS A 3 2.79 -30.73 -23.83
N GLU A 4 4.11 -30.59 -23.97
CA GLU A 4 5.06 -30.76 -22.86
C GLU A 4 4.85 -29.69 -21.77
N PHE A 5 4.51 -28.46 -22.14
CA PHE A 5 4.15 -27.42 -21.17
C PHE A 5 2.87 -27.75 -20.40
N LYS A 6 1.83 -28.27 -21.08
CA LYS A 6 0.62 -28.74 -20.40
C LYS A 6 0.93 -29.87 -19.43
N GLU A 7 1.75 -30.83 -19.84
CA GLU A 7 2.17 -31.94 -18.99
C GLU A 7 3.02 -31.48 -17.79
N PHE A 8 3.87 -30.47 -17.98
CA PHE A 8 4.63 -29.83 -16.93
C PHE A 8 3.75 -29.04 -15.95
N ALA A 9 2.82 -28.24 -16.48
CA ALA A 9 1.91 -27.41 -15.69
C ALA A 9 0.85 -28.24 -14.95
N MET A 10 0.50 -29.43 -15.45
CA MET A 10 -0.42 -30.34 -14.77
C MET A 10 0.24 -31.17 -13.65
N ARG A 11 1.55 -31.00 -13.41
CA ARG A 11 2.21 -31.63 -12.26
C ARG A 11 1.71 -30.98 -10.99
N GLY A 12 1.11 -31.76 -10.09
CA GLY A 12 0.57 -31.28 -8.81
C GLY A 12 1.54 -30.38 -8.03
N ASN A 13 2.80 -30.82 -7.89
CA ASN A 13 3.84 -30.02 -7.19
C ASN A 13 4.08 -28.63 -7.82
N VAL A 14 3.94 -28.47 -9.14
CA VAL A 14 4.12 -27.18 -9.82
C VAL A 14 2.89 -26.30 -9.63
N VAL A 15 1.69 -26.89 -9.71
CA VAL A 15 0.41 -26.19 -9.49
C VAL A 15 0.32 -25.68 -8.06
N ASP A 16 0.60 -26.53 -7.08
CA ASP A 16 0.48 -26.20 -5.65
C ASP A 16 1.49 -25.12 -5.25
N MET A 17 2.71 -25.16 -5.81
CA MET A 17 3.70 -24.10 -5.64
C MET A 17 3.23 -22.77 -6.26
N ALA A 18 2.68 -22.80 -7.48
CA ALA A 18 2.17 -21.60 -8.14
C ALA A 18 1.00 -20.97 -7.38
N VAL A 19 0.06 -21.78 -6.91
CA VAL A 19 -1.06 -21.34 -6.08
C VAL A 19 -0.56 -20.71 -4.77
N GLY A 20 0.42 -21.32 -4.10
CA GLY A 20 1.04 -20.79 -2.89
C GLY A 20 1.67 -19.41 -3.08
N ILE A 21 2.38 -19.20 -4.19
CA ILE A 21 3.01 -17.90 -4.51
C ILE A 21 1.95 -16.84 -4.83
N ILE A 22 0.93 -17.18 -5.62
CA ILE A 22 -0.14 -16.24 -5.99
C ILE A 22 -0.92 -15.80 -4.76
N ILE A 23 -1.29 -16.74 -3.90
CA ILE A 23 -1.99 -16.43 -2.65
C ILE A 23 -1.07 -15.63 -1.72
N GLY A 24 0.20 -16.04 -1.56
CA GLY A 24 1.17 -15.31 -0.74
C GLY A 24 1.38 -13.86 -1.19
N ALA A 25 1.45 -13.61 -2.49
CA ALA A 25 1.61 -12.27 -3.05
C ALA A 25 0.33 -11.43 -2.92
N ALA A 26 -0.85 -12.01 -3.16
CA ALA A 26 -2.12 -11.27 -3.13
C ALA A 26 -2.62 -11.00 -1.70
N PHE A 27 -2.40 -11.94 -0.77
CA PHE A 27 -2.98 -11.89 0.59
C PHE A 27 -2.44 -10.72 1.42
N GLY A 28 -1.19 -10.31 1.20
CA GLY A 28 -0.62 -9.12 1.86
C GLY A 28 -1.43 -7.86 1.58
N THR A 29 -1.86 -7.65 0.32
CA THR A 29 -2.70 -6.52 -0.08
C THR A 29 -4.07 -6.54 0.59
N ILE A 30 -4.66 -7.73 0.74
CA ILE A 30 -5.97 -7.90 1.40
C ILE A 30 -5.86 -7.51 2.88
N ILE A 31 -4.81 -7.97 3.56
CA ILE A 31 -4.58 -7.62 4.96
C ILE A 31 -4.25 -6.13 5.11
N ALA A 32 -3.45 -5.55 4.21
CA ALA A 32 -3.15 -4.12 4.23
C ALA A 32 -4.42 -3.25 4.07
N ALA A 33 -5.31 -3.62 3.14
CA ALA A 33 -6.60 -2.95 2.97
C ALA A 33 -7.49 -3.10 4.21
N LEU A 34 -7.52 -4.27 4.83
CA LEU A 34 -8.28 -4.50 6.06
C LEU A 34 -7.75 -3.64 7.22
N VAL A 35 -6.43 -3.59 7.38
CA VAL A 35 -5.81 -2.78 8.44
C VAL A 35 -6.09 -1.30 8.20
N SER A 36 -5.93 -0.83 6.97
CA SER A 36 -6.09 0.59 6.65
C SER A 36 -7.52 1.09 6.72
N GLU A 37 -8.47 0.34 6.16
CA GLU A 37 -9.85 0.79 6.04
C GLU A 37 -10.72 0.42 7.24
N VAL A 38 -10.38 -0.65 7.98
CA VAL A 38 -11.23 -1.17 9.06
C VAL A 38 -10.59 -0.98 10.44
N LEU A 39 -9.28 -1.18 10.59
CA LEU A 39 -8.62 -1.07 11.90
C LEU A 39 -8.11 0.33 12.20
N MET A 40 -7.53 1.05 11.22
CA MET A 40 -7.01 2.39 11.46
C MET A 40 -8.07 3.41 11.87
N PRO A 41 -9.33 3.43 11.38
CA PRO A 41 -10.29 4.44 11.81
C PRO A 41 -10.64 4.32 13.31
N PRO A 42 -10.99 3.15 13.87
CA PRO A 42 -11.19 3.02 15.32
C PRO A 42 -9.94 3.32 16.14
N ILE A 43 -8.76 2.88 15.69
CA ILE A 43 -7.49 3.12 16.38
C ILE A 43 -7.13 4.62 16.36
N GLY A 44 -7.31 5.30 15.23
CA GLY A 44 -7.07 6.73 15.07
C GLY A 44 -8.04 7.58 15.89
N LEU A 45 -9.29 7.12 16.05
CA LEU A 45 -10.26 7.75 16.95
C LEU A 45 -9.85 7.59 18.43
N LEU A 46 -9.36 6.41 18.83
CA LEU A 46 -8.92 6.14 20.21
C LEU A 46 -7.60 6.82 20.59
N LEU A 47 -6.68 6.97 19.63
CA LEU A 47 -5.39 7.66 19.82
C LEU A 47 -5.48 9.18 19.62
N GLY A 48 -6.68 9.73 19.35
CA GLY A 48 -6.95 11.16 19.45
C GLY A 48 -6.91 11.96 18.16
N ASN A 49 -7.58 11.49 17.09
CA ASN A 49 -7.70 12.22 15.80
C ASN A 49 -6.35 12.57 15.14
N VAL A 50 -5.33 11.76 15.39
CA VAL A 50 -4.05 11.94 14.71
C VAL A 50 -4.13 11.23 13.37
N ASP A 51 -4.40 12.01 12.32
CA ASP A 51 -4.32 11.51 10.94
C ASP A 51 -2.84 11.24 10.61
N PHE A 52 -2.43 9.97 10.71
CA PHE A 52 -1.07 9.52 10.36
C PHE A 52 -0.70 9.77 8.90
N SER A 53 -1.68 10.05 8.04
CA SER A 53 -1.45 10.46 6.65
C SER A 53 -0.96 11.91 6.56
N ASN A 54 -1.31 12.75 7.54
CA ASN A 54 -1.02 14.18 7.57
C ASN A 54 -0.10 14.60 8.75
N LEU A 55 0.54 13.64 9.42
CA LEU A 55 1.56 13.90 10.44
C LEU A 55 2.89 14.33 9.78
N PHE A 56 3.00 15.62 9.47
CA PHE A 56 4.28 16.23 9.11
C PHE A 56 4.61 17.36 10.08
N ILE A 57 5.88 17.40 10.51
CA ILE A 57 6.44 18.52 11.27
C ILE A 57 7.16 19.42 10.26
N VAL A 58 6.74 20.68 10.17
CA VAL A 58 7.44 21.69 9.36
C VAL A 58 8.76 22.02 10.06
N LEU A 59 9.85 21.40 9.62
CA LEU A 59 11.19 21.61 10.18
C LEU A 59 11.74 23.02 9.87
N LYS A 60 11.19 23.69 8.86
CA LYS A 60 11.55 25.05 8.45
C LYS A 60 10.41 25.67 7.64
N GLU A 61 9.86 26.79 8.09
CA GLU A 61 8.91 27.55 7.29
C GLU A 61 9.60 28.03 6.01
N GLY A 62 8.93 27.82 4.87
CA GLY A 62 9.34 28.42 3.60
C GLY A 62 9.35 29.94 3.77
N LYS A 63 10.47 30.58 3.43
CA LYS A 63 10.62 32.04 3.49
C LYS A 63 9.41 32.69 2.85
N THR A 64 8.59 33.39 3.63
CA THR A 64 7.52 34.23 3.11
C THR A 64 8.17 35.21 2.16
N ILE A 65 7.92 35.00 0.88
CA ILE A 65 8.41 35.93 -0.12
C ILE A 65 7.41 37.08 0.00
N GLY A 66 7.89 38.17 0.61
CA GLY A 66 7.14 39.41 0.77
C GLY A 66 6.49 39.85 -0.54
N PRO A 67 5.55 40.79 -0.48
CA PRO A 67 4.60 41.06 -1.55
C PRO A 67 5.37 41.31 -2.84
N TYR A 68 5.30 40.36 -3.76
CA TYR A 68 5.84 40.58 -5.08
C TYR A 68 5.05 41.74 -5.68
N ALA A 69 5.72 42.89 -5.85
CA ALA A 69 5.18 43.99 -6.60
C ALA A 69 4.90 43.46 -8.01
N THR A 70 3.61 43.32 -8.33
CA THR A 70 3.17 43.11 -9.70
C THR A 70 3.60 44.32 -10.53
N VAL A 71 4.24 44.04 -11.65
CA VAL A 71 4.98 44.98 -12.52
C VAL A 71 4.17 46.24 -12.86
N ALA A 72 4.80 47.40 -12.61
CA ALA A 72 4.82 48.51 -13.55
C ALA A 72 6.19 48.52 -14.24
#